data_AF-A0A2A4UDD3-F1
#
_entry.id   AF-A0A2A4UDD3-F1
#
_cell.length_a   1.000
_cell.length_b   1.000
_cell.length_c   1.000
_cell.angle_alpha   90.00
_cell.angle_beta   90.00
_cell.angle_gamma   90.00
#
_symmetry.space_group_name_H-M   'P 1'
#
loop_
_entity.id
_entity.type
_entity.pdbx_description
1 polymer ?
#
loop_
_entity_poly.entity_id
_entity_poly.type
_entity_poly.pdbx_seq_one_letter_code
_entity_poly.pdbx_strand_id
1 'polypeptide(L)'
;MTKSIEQCTGPEEPRLNKTWFSTPTDWNCPVCKRHKTELIRPDNSGALFASLEDHHDHISNYIKDHSRQIIKDRRPDNNINGDEGHFLKRRITPFLERFKRTLICGDCNSADSAAKNILNDVCKYFSFSPKDIAKFIEVTPNCAHKIIQAKVTEVYINLEQMHAHIKVQADTSIENALLNNLIWAEPLSGPSASHYRTLSRAASSFEDNNPNDWNTIWKGPDKNLGPSSSDKKAAKERKRELRKKIRKEKTLKGTPKNTLANAGKPWSGEDHQRLLMAHEEKKKVYEIAVELQRSDIAISARLELYGRTPNYY
;
A
#
# COMPACT_ATOMS: atom_id res chain seq x y z
N MET A 1 24.72 21.95 -38.53
CA MET A 1 23.35 21.91 -39.07
C MET A 1 22.36 21.86 -37.92
N THR A 2 22.07 23.02 -37.36
CA THR A 2 20.99 23.30 -36.40
C THR A 2 19.75 23.64 -37.23
N LYS A 3 18.86 22.66 -37.46
CA LYS A 3 17.46 23.02 -37.72
C LYS A 3 16.88 23.41 -36.35
N SER A 4 17.13 24.67 -36.00
CA SER A 4 16.68 25.34 -34.80
C SER A 4 15.18 25.16 -34.63
N ILE A 5 14.73 25.11 -33.38
CA ILE A 5 13.32 25.09 -32.92
C ILE A 5 12.44 26.12 -33.68
N GLU A 6 13.05 27.15 -34.28
CA GLU A 6 12.45 28.14 -35.17
C GLU A 6 11.74 27.58 -36.42
N GLN A 7 12.04 26.36 -36.88
CA GLN A 7 11.32 25.75 -38.02
C GLN A 7 10.04 25.00 -37.62
N CYS A 8 9.72 24.92 -36.32
CA CYS A 8 8.57 24.18 -35.79
C CYS A 8 7.45 25.10 -35.28
N THR A 9 7.23 26.26 -35.91
CA THR A 9 6.04 27.09 -35.66
C THR A 9 4.90 26.66 -36.59
N GLY A 10 4.39 25.44 -36.39
CA GLY A 10 3.03 25.14 -36.83
C GLY A 10 2.05 25.99 -36.01
N PRO A 11 0.87 26.37 -36.54
CA PRO A 11 -0.10 27.22 -35.86
C PRO A 11 -0.79 26.56 -34.64
N GLU A 12 -0.47 25.30 -34.33
CA GLU A 12 -1.11 24.55 -33.25
C GLU A 12 -0.36 24.70 -31.91
N GLU A 13 -1.14 24.80 -30.83
CA GLU A 13 -0.61 24.91 -29.47
C GLU A 13 0.27 23.71 -29.07
N PRO A 14 1.36 23.95 -28.31
CA PRO A 14 2.23 22.88 -27.85
C PRO A 14 1.50 21.94 -26.87
N ARG A 15 1.56 20.65 -27.14
CA ARG A 15 0.98 19.57 -26.32
C ARG A 15 1.97 19.13 -25.25
N LEU A 16 1.89 19.83 -24.11
CA LEU A 16 2.71 19.58 -22.93
C LEU A 16 1.83 19.10 -21.77
N ASN A 17 2.23 18.04 -21.07
CA ASN A 17 1.44 17.50 -19.96
C ASN A 17 1.66 18.27 -18.65
N LYS A 18 0.78 18.12 -17.65
CA LYS A 18 0.90 18.84 -16.36
C LYS A 18 2.26 18.63 -15.70
N THR A 19 2.76 17.39 -15.74
CA THR A 19 4.05 17.02 -15.14
C THR A 19 5.21 17.80 -15.75
N TRP A 20 5.14 18.11 -17.05
CA TRP A 20 6.11 18.98 -17.71
C TRP A 20 6.26 20.32 -17.02
N PHE A 21 5.14 20.99 -16.72
CA PHE A 21 5.13 22.31 -16.10
C PHE A 21 5.54 22.27 -14.62
N SER A 22 5.19 21.21 -13.90
CA SER A 22 5.54 21.04 -12.49
C SER A 22 6.97 20.55 -12.25
N THR A 23 7.72 20.21 -13.30
CA THR A 23 9.11 19.73 -13.17
C THR A 23 10.09 20.88 -13.43
N PRO A 24 11.20 20.99 -12.68
CA PRO A 24 12.22 22.02 -12.87
C PRO A 24 12.68 22.15 -14.32
N THR A 25 13.08 23.36 -14.72
CA THR A 25 13.51 23.65 -16.09
C THR A 25 14.81 22.96 -16.47
N ASP A 26 15.68 22.71 -15.50
CA ASP A 26 16.98 22.05 -15.60
C ASP A 26 16.90 20.51 -15.47
N TRP A 27 15.69 19.94 -15.50
CA TRP A 27 15.52 18.50 -15.40
C TRP A 27 16.06 17.77 -16.63
N ASN A 28 16.76 16.66 -16.38
CA ASN A 28 17.21 15.72 -17.39
C ASN A 28 16.55 14.36 -17.21
N CYS A 29 16.21 13.71 -18.33
CA CYS A 29 15.66 12.37 -18.29
C CYS A 29 16.67 11.37 -17.70
N PRO A 30 16.32 10.60 -16.64
CA PRO A 30 17.27 9.67 -16.04
C PRO A 30 17.63 8.49 -16.96
N VAL A 31 16.83 8.25 -18.01
CA VAL A 31 17.05 7.20 -19.02
C VAL A 31 17.93 7.71 -20.15
N CYS A 32 17.43 8.64 -20.98
CA CYS A 32 18.10 9.11 -22.18
C CYS A 32 19.02 10.33 -21.98
N LYS A 33 19.07 10.87 -20.76
CA LYS A 33 19.90 12.02 -20.34
C LYS A 33 19.62 13.36 -21.02
N ARG A 34 18.71 13.39 -21.99
CA ARG A 34 18.24 14.62 -22.64
C ARG A 34 17.67 15.61 -21.63
N HIS A 35 18.05 16.86 -21.79
CA HIS A 35 17.49 18.02 -21.10
C HIS A 35 16.09 18.34 -21.65
N LYS A 36 15.23 19.03 -20.88
CA LYS A 36 13.84 19.35 -21.31
C LYS A 36 13.78 19.97 -22.72
N THR A 37 14.64 20.92 -23.03
CA THR A 37 14.68 21.56 -24.37
C THR A 37 14.94 20.57 -25.51
N GLU A 38 15.64 19.47 -25.25
CA GLU A 38 15.96 18.41 -26.23
C GLU A 38 14.85 17.34 -26.33
N LEU A 39 13.82 17.41 -25.50
CA LEU A 39 12.66 16.52 -25.54
C LEU A 39 11.52 17.08 -26.42
N ILE A 40 11.52 18.39 -26.66
CA ILE A 40 10.51 19.06 -27.46
C ILE A 40 10.71 18.66 -28.92
N ARG A 41 9.67 18.09 -29.54
CA ARG A 41 9.69 17.68 -30.94
C ARG A 41 8.29 17.78 -31.54
N PRO A 42 8.14 17.90 -32.86
CA PRO A 42 6.83 17.77 -33.48
C PRO A 42 6.25 16.36 -33.25
N ASP A 43 4.92 16.29 -33.08
CA ASP A 43 4.15 15.05 -33.17
C ASP A 43 3.70 14.77 -34.62
N ASN A 44 2.89 13.72 -34.80
CA ASN A 44 2.38 13.34 -36.12
C ASN A 44 1.45 14.39 -36.75
N SER A 45 0.87 15.30 -35.96
CA SER A 45 0.09 16.46 -36.44
C SER A 45 0.96 17.68 -36.73
N GLY A 46 2.26 17.62 -36.43
CA GLY A 46 3.17 18.76 -36.57
C GLY A 46 3.12 19.75 -35.39
N ALA A 47 2.27 19.50 -34.38
CA ALA A 47 2.26 20.28 -33.14
C ALA A 47 3.48 19.93 -32.28
N LEU A 48 4.03 20.92 -31.57
CA LEU A 48 5.12 20.65 -30.63
C LEU A 48 4.60 19.78 -29.48
N PHE A 49 5.34 18.72 -29.16
CA PHE A 49 4.99 17.74 -28.15
C PHE A 49 6.17 17.50 -27.22
N ALA A 50 5.87 17.43 -25.93
CA ALA A 50 6.75 16.85 -24.92
C ALA A 50 5.94 16.44 -23.69
N SER A 51 6.29 15.31 -23.08
CA SER A 51 5.61 14.80 -21.89
C SER A 51 6.62 14.21 -20.92
N LEU A 52 6.31 14.29 -19.63
CA LEU A 52 7.01 13.58 -18.57
C LEU A 52 6.06 12.58 -17.92
N GLU A 53 6.47 11.31 -17.93
CA GLU A 53 5.63 10.18 -17.55
C GLU A 53 6.19 9.46 -16.34
N ASP A 54 5.26 8.96 -15.53
CA ASP A 54 5.56 8.29 -14.27
C ASP A 54 5.71 6.79 -14.49
N HIS A 55 6.94 6.36 -14.75
CA HIS A 55 7.25 4.99 -15.13
C HIS A 55 7.43 4.12 -13.89
N HIS A 56 6.70 3.02 -13.83
CA HIS A 56 6.69 2.12 -12.67
C HIS A 56 6.66 0.66 -13.14
N ASP A 57 7.04 -0.25 -12.24
CA ASP A 57 6.93 -1.67 -12.54
C ASP A 57 5.46 -2.09 -12.54
N HIS A 58 4.97 -2.57 -13.68
CA HIS A 58 3.58 -3.00 -13.83
C HIS A 58 3.19 -4.20 -12.95
N ILE A 59 4.14 -4.81 -12.22
CA ILE A 59 3.81 -5.77 -11.15
C ILE A 59 2.92 -5.15 -10.06
N SER A 60 3.00 -3.83 -9.82
CA SER A 60 2.08 -3.16 -8.89
C SER A 60 0.62 -3.26 -9.37
N ASN A 61 0.41 -3.22 -10.68
CA ASN A 61 -0.90 -3.38 -11.30
C ASN A 61 -1.35 -4.84 -11.23
N TYR A 62 -0.41 -5.79 -11.41
CA TYR A 62 -0.69 -7.21 -11.20
C TYR A 62 -1.23 -7.48 -9.80
N ILE A 63 -0.53 -7.03 -8.76
CA ILE A 63 -0.90 -7.25 -7.36
C ILE A 63 -2.29 -6.65 -7.09
N LYS A 64 -2.54 -5.44 -7.60
CA LYS A 64 -3.81 -4.74 -7.44
C LYS A 64 -4.96 -5.48 -8.11
N ASP A 65 -4.78 -5.99 -9.32
CA ASP A 65 -5.85 -6.67 -10.06
C ASP A 65 -6.06 -8.10 -9.55
N HIS A 66 -4.98 -8.81 -9.23
CA HIS A 66 -5.05 -10.17 -8.71
C HIS A 66 -5.68 -10.23 -7.31
N SER A 67 -5.32 -9.32 -6.41
CA SER A 67 -5.97 -9.22 -5.09
C SER A 67 -7.48 -8.97 -5.18
N ARG A 68 -7.91 -8.11 -6.12
CA ARG A 68 -9.34 -7.87 -6.36
C ARG A 68 -10.04 -9.12 -6.87
N GLN A 69 -9.41 -9.88 -7.75
CA GLN A 69 -9.96 -11.13 -8.25
C GLN A 69 -10.15 -12.15 -7.13
N ILE A 70 -9.13 -12.37 -6.28
CA ILE A 70 -9.22 -13.26 -5.13
C ILE A 70 -10.38 -12.88 -4.20
N ILE A 71 -10.55 -11.59 -3.91
CA ILE A 71 -11.61 -11.12 -3.01
C ILE A 71 -12.99 -11.26 -3.64
N LYS A 72 -13.13 -10.94 -4.93
CA LYS A 72 -14.38 -11.08 -5.67
C LYS A 72 -14.90 -12.51 -5.66
N ASP A 73 -14.01 -13.48 -5.70
CA ASP A 73 -14.38 -14.90 -5.71
C ASP A 73 -14.74 -15.43 -4.31
N ARG A 74 -14.54 -14.65 -3.23
CA ARG A 74 -14.62 -15.15 -1.84
C ARG A 74 -15.46 -14.34 -0.87
N ARG A 75 -15.68 -13.03 -1.09
CA ARG A 75 -16.42 -12.18 -0.14
C ARG A 75 -17.67 -11.58 -0.79
N PRO A 76 -18.82 -11.56 -0.09
CA PRO A 76 -20.06 -10.98 -0.63
C PRO A 76 -19.96 -9.49 -0.96
N ASP A 77 -19.12 -8.75 -0.21
CA ASP A 77 -18.91 -7.32 -0.39
C ASP A 77 -17.96 -7.00 -1.56
N ASN A 78 -17.27 -8.01 -2.10
CA ASN A 78 -16.33 -7.91 -3.22
C ASN A 78 -15.28 -6.80 -3.06
N ASN A 79 -14.96 -6.41 -1.82
CA ASN A 79 -14.16 -5.21 -1.58
C ASN A 79 -12.93 -5.49 -0.70
N ILE A 80 -11.82 -4.91 -1.13
CA ILE A 80 -10.60 -4.83 -0.33
C ILE A 80 -10.80 -3.67 0.65
N ASN A 81 -10.70 -3.94 1.95
CA ASN A 81 -10.83 -2.88 2.93
C ASN A 81 -9.59 -1.96 2.94
N GLY A 82 -9.69 -0.80 3.60
CA GLY A 82 -8.62 0.20 3.60
C GLY A 82 -7.28 -0.30 4.16
N ASP A 83 -7.33 -1.18 5.16
CA ASP A 83 -6.14 -1.70 5.84
C ASP A 83 -5.45 -2.78 4.99
N GLU A 84 -6.22 -3.66 4.35
CA GLU A 84 -5.74 -4.63 3.36
C GLU A 84 -5.09 -3.93 2.17
N GLY A 85 -5.77 -2.94 1.59
CA GLY A 85 -5.24 -2.18 0.46
C GLY A 85 -3.94 -1.43 0.83
N HIS A 86 -3.87 -0.89 2.05
CA HIS A 86 -2.67 -0.27 2.56
C HIS A 86 -1.53 -1.28 2.76
N PHE A 87 -1.82 -2.44 3.34
CA PHE A 87 -0.85 -3.52 3.55
C PHE A 87 -0.27 -4.01 2.22
N LEU A 88 -1.12 -4.37 1.25
CA LEU A 88 -0.68 -4.79 -0.08
C LEU A 88 0.24 -3.73 -0.70
N LYS A 89 -0.20 -2.47 -0.74
CA LYS A 89 0.54 -1.36 -1.38
C LYS A 89 1.86 -1.01 -0.68
N ARG A 90 1.94 -1.10 0.65
CA ARG A 90 3.09 -0.58 1.43
C ARG A 90 4.01 -1.66 1.97
N ARG A 91 3.53 -2.90 2.09
CA ARG A 91 4.24 -4.02 2.71
C ARG A 91 4.50 -5.19 1.77
N ILE A 92 3.72 -5.36 0.71
CA ILE A 92 3.95 -6.42 -0.28
C ILE A 92 4.56 -5.85 -1.56
N THR A 93 3.87 -4.91 -2.21
CA THR A 93 4.28 -4.37 -3.52
C THR A 93 5.73 -3.91 -3.58
N PRO A 94 6.28 -3.13 -2.62
CA PRO A 94 7.65 -2.63 -2.73
C PRO A 94 8.74 -3.71 -2.71
N PHE A 95 8.44 -4.92 -2.20
CA PHE A 95 9.38 -6.04 -2.18
C PHE A 95 9.35 -6.87 -3.47
N LEU A 96 8.31 -6.69 -4.29
CA LEU A 96 8.11 -7.42 -5.54
C LEU A 96 8.41 -6.57 -6.78
N GLU A 97 8.39 -5.24 -6.65
CA GLU A 97 8.83 -4.34 -7.72
C GLU A 97 10.31 -4.51 -8.04
N ARG A 98 10.63 -4.71 -9.34
CA ARG A 98 12.03 -4.84 -9.80
C ARG A 98 12.75 -3.51 -9.85
N PHE A 99 12.00 -2.42 -9.99
CA PHE A 99 12.55 -1.08 -10.06
C PHE A 99 11.57 -0.07 -9.47
N LYS A 100 12.14 1.01 -8.91
CA LYS A 100 11.36 2.09 -8.32
C LYS A 100 10.67 2.90 -9.40
N ARG A 101 9.48 3.36 -9.03
CA ARG A 101 8.76 4.41 -9.75
C ARG A 101 9.68 5.61 -10.03
N THR A 102 9.78 6.02 -11.29
CA THR A 102 10.74 7.00 -11.80
C THR A 102 10.09 7.88 -12.85
N LEU A 103 10.23 9.20 -12.71
CA LEU A 103 9.81 10.15 -13.73
C LEU A 103 10.76 10.07 -14.94
N ILE A 104 10.23 9.83 -16.14
CA ILE A 104 10.98 9.73 -17.40
C ILE A 104 10.32 10.56 -18.49
N CYS A 105 11.00 10.82 -19.61
CA CYS A 105 10.38 11.50 -20.75
C CYS A 105 9.41 10.57 -21.50
N GLY A 106 8.41 11.15 -22.17
CA GLY A 106 7.40 10.43 -22.95
C GLY A 106 8.00 9.51 -24.01
N ASP A 107 9.08 9.92 -24.67
CA ASP A 107 9.74 9.06 -25.66
C ASP A 107 10.33 7.79 -25.03
N CYS A 108 10.91 7.88 -23.83
CA CYS A 108 11.41 6.69 -23.10
C CYS A 108 10.26 5.80 -22.64
N ASN A 109 9.14 6.39 -22.23
CA ASN A 109 7.93 5.64 -21.88
C ASN A 109 7.34 4.93 -23.11
N SER A 110 7.29 5.60 -24.26
CA SER A 110 6.88 4.99 -25.53
C SER A 110 7.85 3.90 -25.99
N ALA A 111 9.15 4.02 -25.69
CA ALA A 111 10.14 3.00 -26.02
C ALA A 111 9.89 1.66 -25.31
N ASP A 112 9.42 1.68 -24.05
CA ASP A 112 8.99 0.48 -23.34
C ASP A 112 7.82 -0.22 -24.07
N SER A 113 6.80 0.54 -24.48
CA SER A 113 5.65 -0.01 -25.22
C SER A 113 6.06 -0.53 -26.60
N ALA A 114 6.90 0.21 -27.33
CA ALA A 114 7.40 -0.21 -28.64
C ALA A 114 8.24 -1.48 -28.56
N ALA A 115 9.09 -1.61 -27.54
CA ALA A 115 9.89 -2.81 -27.29
C ALA A 115 9.02 -4.04 -27.02
N LYS A 116 7.92 -3.91 -26.26
CA LYS A 116 6.97 -5.01 -26.03
C LYS A 116 6.27 -5.45 -27.32
N ASN A 117 5.89 -4.50 -28.17
CA ASN A 117 5.23 -4.80 -29.45
C ASN A 117 6.17 -5.57 -30.41
N ILE A 118 7.48 -5.38 -30.31
CA ILE A 118 8.47 -6.14 -31.09
C ILE A 118 8.54 -7.62 -30.66
N LEU A 119 8.26 -7.91 -29.40
CA LEU A 119 8.46 -9.23 -28.79
C LEU A 119 7.26 -10.18 -28.95
N ASN A 120 6.16 -9.73 -29.56
CA ASN A 120 4.93 -10.46 -29.93
C ASN A 120 4.15 -11.23 -28.84
N ASP A 121 4.76 -11.65 -27.72
CA ASP A 121 4.10 -12.33 -26.60
C ASP A 121 4.74 -11.94 -25.26
N VAL A 122 4.44 -10.73 -24.79
CA VAL A 122 4.95 -10.22 -23.52
C VAL A 122 3.81 -10.10 -22.52
N CYS A 123 4.02 -10.57 -21.29
CA CYS A 123 3.04 -10.44 -20.22
C CYS A 123 2.60 -8.96 -20.06
N LYS A 124 1.29 -8.69 -19.98
CA LYS A 124 0.76 -7.32 -19.82
C LYS A 124 1.28 -6.58 -18.57
N TYR A 125 1.70 -7.33 -17.54
CA TYR A 125 2.25 -6.78 -16.31
C TYR A 125 3.78 -6.68 -16.31
N PHE A 126 4.42 -6.97 -17.45
CA PHE A 126 5.83 -6.73 -17.66
C PHE A 126 6.07 -5.26 -18.04
N SER A 127 7.23 -4.77 -17.63
CA SER A 127 7.78 -3.46 -18.01
C SER A 127 9.30 -3.51 -17.94
N PHE A 128 9.98 -2.79 -18.83
CA PHE A 128 11.43 -2.61 -18.78
C PHE A 128 11.77 -1.54 -17.73
N SER A 129 12.81 -1.76 -16.93
CA SER A 129 13.26 -0.72 -16.00
C SER A 129 13.86 0.48 -16.77
N PRO A 130 13.98 1.67 -16.15
CA PRO A 130 14.72 2.79 -16.74
C PRO A 130 16.12 2.41 -17.25
N LYS A 131 16.82 1.52 -16.53
CA LYS A 131 18.14 1.02 -16.92
C LYS A 131 18.09 0.09 -18.12
N ASP A 132 17.01 -0.67 -18.27
CA ASP A 132 16.83 -1.58 -19.40
C ASP A 132 16.46 -0.82 -20.67
N ILE A 133 15.56 0.17 -20.56
CA ILE A 133 15.18 1.05 -21.68
C ILE A 133 16.43 1.72 -22.26
N ALA A 134 17.32 2.24 -21.41
CA ALA A 134 18.56 2.88 -21.84
C ALA A 134 19.47 1.97 -22.69
N LYS A 135 19.36 0.64 -22.58
CA LYS A 135 20.21 -0.29 -23.34
C LYS A 135 19.81 -0.40 -24.81
N PHE A 136 18.52 -0.26 -25.12
CA PHE A 136 17.96 -0.55 -26.45
C PHE A 136 17.41 0.67 -27.19
N ILE A 137 17.66 1.89 -26.72
CA ILE A 137 17.29 3.12 -27.42
C ILE A 137 18.50 3.81 -28.06
N GLU A 138 18.30 4.41 -29.23
CA GLU A 138 19.17 5.42 -29.79
C GLU A 138 18.57 6.81 -29.49
N VAL A 139 19.40 7.70 -28.95
CA VAL A 139 18.98 9.01 -28.47
C VAL A 139 19.44 10.07 -29.47
N THR A 140 18.49 10.83 -29.98
CA THR A 140 18.73 12.01 -30.81
C THR A 140 17.97 13.19 -30.20
N PRO A 141 18.60 14.36 -29.97
CA PRO A 141 17.90 15.56 -29.53
C PRO A 141 16.72 15.89 -30.45
N ASN A 142 15.62 16.34 -29.86
CA ASN A 142 14.41 16.79 -30.56
C ASN A 142 13.78 15.75 -31.51
N CYS A 143 14.07 14.46 -31.29
CA CYS A 143 13.51 13.35 -32.05
C CYS A 143 13.01 12.24 -31.13
N ALA A 144 12.09 11.42 -31.63
CA ALA A 144 11.66 10.20 -30.95
C ALA A 144 12.82 9.20 -30.89
N HIS A 145 12.82 8.31 -29.88
CA HIS A 145 13.82 7.26 -29.76
C HIS A 145 13.66 6.23 -30.88
N LYS A 146 14.78 5.86 -31.50
CA LYS A 146 14.85 4.70 -32.38
C LYS A 146 15.18 3.47 -31.53
N ILE A 147 14.45 2.38 -31.74
CA ILE A 147 14.59 1.14 -30.96
C ILE A 147 15.56 0.19 -31.66
N ILE A 148 16.54 -0.30 -30.92
CA ILE A 148 17.51 -1.30 -31.39
C ILE A 148 16.93 -2.69 -31.12
N GLN A 149 16.22 -3.25 -32.09
CA GLN A 149 15.49 -4.52 -31.96
C GLN A 149 16.35 -5.68 -31.43
N ALA A 150 17.58 -5.85 -31.90
CA ALA A 150 18.47 -6.91 -31.44
C ALA A 150 18.73 -6.84 -29.92
N LYS A 151 18.89 -5.62 -29.38
CA LYS A 151 19.12 -5.40 -27.94
C LYS A 151 17.85 -5.59 -27.11
N VAL A 152 16.67 -5.33 -27.68
CA VAL A 152 15.40 -5.60 -26.98
C VAL A 152 15.31 -7.08 -26.63
N THR A 153 15.56 -7.96 -27.60
CA THR A 153 15.53 -9.41 -27.40
C THR A 153 16.58 -9.88 -26.39
N GLU A 154 17.82 -9.39 -26.53
CA GLU A 154 18.92 -9.70 -25.59
C GLU A 154 18.58 -9.33 -24.14
N VAL A 155 18.02 -8.14 -23.95
CA VAL A 155 17.61 -7.66 -22.62
C VAL A 155 16.42 -8.46 -22.09
N TYR A 156 15.44 -8.78 -22.94
CA TYR A 156 14.22 -9.47 -22.52
C TYR A 156 14.47 -10.91 -22.06
N ILE A 157 15.32 -11.68 -22.73
CA ILE A 157 15.63 -13.08 -22.39
C ILE A 157 16.04 -13.22 -20.90
N ASN A 158 16.81 -12.26 -20.39
CA ASN A 158 17.28 -12.27 -19.01
C ASN A 158 16.20 -11.82 -18.01
N LEU A 159 15.19 -11.05 -18.45
CA LEU A 159 14.18 -10.46 -17.59
C LEU A 159 12.90 -11.29 -17.52
N GLU A 160 12.60 -12.08 -18.55
CA GLU A 160 11.38 -12.88 -18.64
C GLU A 160 11.26 -13.88 -17.48
N GLN A 161 12.31 -14.68 -17.25
CA GLN A 161 12.33 -15.67 -16.17
C GLN A 161 12.19 -15.00 -14.79
N MET A 162 12.88 -13.88 -14.57
CA MET A 162 12.78 -13.11 -13.34
C MET A 162 11.37 -12.55 -13.14
N HIS A 163 10.74 -12.03 -14.20
CA HIS A 163 9.37 -11.52 -14.11
C HIS A 163 8.37 -12.64 -13.80
N ALA A 164 8.52 -13.81 -14.43
CA ALA A 164 7.70 -14.98 -14.14
C ALA A 164 7.85 -15.42 -12.68
N HIS A 165 9.08 -15.46 -12.16
CA HIS A 165 9.33 -15.80 -10.75
C HIS A 165 8.69 -14.81 -9.78
N ILE A 166 8.79 -13.50 -10.06
CA ILE A 166 8.18 -12.45 -9.23
C ILE A 166 6.65 -12.56 -9.22
N LYS A 167 6.02 -12.95 -10.34
CA LYS A 167 4.58 -13.20 -10.36
C LYS A 167 4.19 -14.36 -9.44
N VAL A 168 4.92 -15.47 -9.46
CA VAL A 168 4.66 -16.61 -8.55
C VAL A 168 4.83 -16.19 -7.08
N GLN A 169 5.86 -15.39 -6.78
CA GLN A 169 6.03 -14.82 -5.43
C GLN A 169 4.90 -13.87 -5.05
N ALA A 170 4.41 -13.07 -6.00
CA ALA A 170 3.28 -12.17 -5.79
C ALA A 170 2.01 -12.95 -5.46
N ASP A 171 1.70 -14.00 -6.22
CA ASP A 171 0.55 -14.88 -5.98
C ASP A 171 0.60 -15.45 -4.57
N THR A 172 1.72 -16.08 -4.23
CA THR A 172 1.97 -16.67 -2.90
C THR A 172 1.83 -15.62 -1.79
N SER A 173 2.35 -14.42 -1.98
CA SER A 173 2.31 -13.35 -0.97
C SER A 173 0.90 -12.80 -0.78
N ILE A 174 0.15 -12.59 -1.86
CA ILE A 174 -1.21 -12.07 -1.83
C ILE A 174 -2.15 -13.10 -1.22
N GLU A 175 -2.06 -14.37 -1.65
CA GLU A 175 -2.85 -15.47 -1.10
C GLU A 175 -2.59 -15.63 0.39
N ASN A 176 -1.32 -15.65 0.83
CA ASN A 176 -1.02 -15.73 2.26
C ASN A 176 -1.56 -14.53 3.05
N ALA A 177 -1.45 -13.32 2.51
CA ALA A 177 -1.91 -12.11 3.18
C ALA A 177 -3.45 -12.06 3.29
N LEU A 178 -4.17 -12.45 2.24
CA LEU A 178 -5.62 -12.31 2.16
C LEU A 178 -6.38 -13.56 2.66
N LEU A 179 -5.81 -14.76 2.48
CA LEU A 179 -6.51 -16.03 2.78
C LEU A 179 -6.22 -16.54 4.19
N ASN A 180 -4.98 -16.40 4.67
CA ASN A 180 -4.61 -16.92 5.99
C ASN A 180 -4.91 -15.94 7.13
N ASN A 181 -5.58 -14.81 6.82
CA ASN A 181 -5.85 -13.72 7.75
C ASN A 181 -4.58 -13.24 8.49
N LEU A 182 -3.41 -13.50 7.91
CA LEU A 182 -2.09 -13.03 8.37
C LEU A 182 -1.89 -11.58 7.93
N ILE A 183 -2.90 -10.75 8.15
CA ILE A 183 -2.68 -9.32 8.23
C ILE A 183 -2.01 -9.16 9.59
N TRP A 184 -0.68 -8.98 9.61
CA TRP A 184 0.13 -8.80 10.84
C TRP A 184 -0.26 -7.56 11.68
N ALA A 185 -1.36 -6.90 11.35
CA ALA A 185 -2.04 -6.01 12.26
C ALA A 185 -3.01 -6.86 13.07
N GLU A 186 -2.72 -7.08 14.35
CA GLU A 186 -3.79 -7.32 15.30
C GLU A 186 -4.92 -6.30 15.02
N PRO A 187 -6.20 -6.72 15.03
CA PRO A 187 -7.34 -5.82 14.83
C PRO A 187 -7.41 -4.63 15.82
N LEU A 188 -6.50 -4.55 16.80
CA LEU A 188 -6.48 -3.59 17.89
C LEU A 188 -5.22 -2.71 17.95
N SER A 189 -4.23 -2.87 17.07
CA SER A 189 -2.98 -2.09 17.16
C SER A 189 -2.46 -1.49 15.84
N GLY A 190 -3.11 -1.78 14.71
CA GLY A 190 -2.85 -1.09 13.45
C GLY A 190 -3.35 0.36 13.47
N PRO A 191 -2.58 1.34 12.98
CA PRO A 191 -3.11 2.69 12.80
C PRO A 191 -4.27 2.66 11.81
N SER A 192 -5.43 3.20 12.20
CA SER A 192 -6.64 3.15 11.37
C SER A 192 -6.50 3.92 10.05
N ALA A 193 -7.39 3.68 9.09
CA ALA A 193 -7.48 4.50 7.87
C ALA A 193 -7.58 6.02 8.12
N SER A 194 -7.99 6.46 9.32
CA SER A 194 -7.91 7.87 9.73
C SER A 194 -6.45 8.32 9.95
N HIS A 195 -5.64 7.51 10.62
CA HIS A 195 -4.22 7.77 10.86
C HIS A 195 -3.44 7.98 9.56
N TYR A 196 -3.68 7.13 8.55
CA TYR A 196 -2.99 7.26 7.26
C TYR A 196 -3.49 8.44 6.42
N ARG A 197 -4.77 8.84 6.55
CA ARG A 197 -5.30 10.05 5.92
C ARG A 197 -4.69 11.33 6.53
N THR A 198 -4.48 11.35 7.84
CA THR A 198 -3.79 12.43 8.53
C THR A 198 -2.32 12.51 8.11
N LEU A 199 -1.62 11.37 8.03
CA LEU A 199 -0.24 11.32 7.52
C LEU A 199 -0.14 11.75 6.07
N SER A 200 -1.08 11.34 5.21
CA SER A 200 -1.08 11.71 3.80
C SER A 200 -1.35 13.19 3.60
N ARG A 201 -2.22 13.81 4.42
CA ARG A 201 -2.47 15.27 4.43
C ARG A 201 -1.24 16.03 4.91
N ALA A 202 -0.59 15.55 5.97
CA ALA A 202 0.65 16.14 6.47
C ALA A 202 1.81 16.00 5.47
N ALA A 203 1.83 14.94 4.66
CA ALA A 203 2.87 14.73 3.65
C ALA A 203 2.61 15.50 2.33
N SER A 204 1.37 15.91 2.05
CA SER A 204 1.01 16.64 0.83
C SER A 204 1.05 18.17 0.99
N SER A 205 1.33 18.67 2.19
CA SER A 205 1.46 20.09 2.50
C SER A 205 2.91 20.61 2.56
N PHE A 206 3.90 19.81 2.13
CA PHE A 206 5.33 20.16 2.22
C PHE A 206 6.04 20.03 0.88
N GLU A 207 5.92 21.06 0.05
CA GLU A 207 7.03 21.48 -0.80
C GLU A 207 7.93 22.36 0.09
N ASP A 208 9.20 21.95 0.24
CA ASP A 208 10.26 22.60 1.01
C ASP A 208 10.07 22.71 2.54
N ASN A 209 10.84 21.93 3.32
CA ASN A 209 11.84 22.46 4.27
C ASN A 209 12.43 21.45 5.29
N ASN A 210 13.72 21.71 5.55
CA ASN A 210 14.58 21.49 6.72
C ASN A 210 14.08 20.57 7.87
N PRO A 211 14.85 19.52 8.26
CA PRO A 211 14.59 18.65 9.40
C PRO A 211 14.41 19.33 10.77
N ASN A 212 14.76 20.61 10.92
CA ASN A 212 14.52 21.37 12.16
C ASN A 212 13.10 21.97 12.27
N ASP A 213 12.31 21.97 11.19
CA ASP A 213 10.96 22.56 11.18
C ASP A 213 9.88 21.63 11.78
N TRP A 214 10.25 20.38 12.04
CA TRP A 214 9.43 19.41 12.77
C TRP A 214 9.11 19.88 14.20
N ASN A 215 9.86 20.81 14.78
CA ASN A 215 9.57 21.36 16.12
C ASN A 215 8.62 22.57 16.10
N THR A 216 8.37 23.16 14.93
CA THR A 216 7.56 24.38 14.79
C THR A 216 6.10 24.05 14.50
N ILE A 217 5.82 22.96 13.76
CA ILE A 217 4.47 22.43 13.50
C ILE A 217 3.72 22.06 14.79
N TRP A 218 4.46 21.65 15.83
CA TRP A 218 3.87 21.22 17.11
C TRP A 218 3.71 22.37 18.14
N LYS A 219 3.92 23.63 17.74
CA LYS A 219 3.85 24.81 18.64
C LYS A 219 2.71 25.80 18.35
N GLY A 220 1.77 25.49 17.46
CA GLY A 220 0.55 26.28 17.26
C GLY A 220 -0.62 25.77 18.13
N PRO A 221 -1.52 26.64 18.62
CA PRO A 221 -2.61 26.26 19.51
C PRO A 221 -3.76 25.63 18.71
N ASP A 222 -3.55 24.43 18.21
CA ASP A 222 -4.64 23.62 17.66
C ASP A 222 -5.50 23.09 18.82
N LYS A 223 -6.79 23.43 18.80
CA LYS A 223 -7.79 23.04 19.80
C LYS A 223 -8.06 21.53 19.80
N ASN A 224 -7.47 20.76 18.86
CA ASN A 224 -7.51 19.31 18.81
C ASN A 224 -6.25 18.60 19.31
N LEU A 225 -5.20 19.33 19.72
CA LEU A 225 -4.06 18.74 20.41
C LEU A 225 -4.29 18.85 21.92
N GLY A 226 -4.42 17.70 22.57
CA GLY A 226 -4.63 17.59 24.01
C GLY A 226 -3.58 18.37 24.84
N PRO A 227 -3.90 18.63 26.12
CA PRO A 227 -3.29 19.70 26.92
C PRO A 227 -1.75 19.62 27.01
N SER A 228 -1.10 20.77 27.19
CA SER A 228 0.36 20.92 27.15
C SER A 228 1.10 20.13 28.25
N SER A 229 2.43 20.01 28.17
CA SER A 229 3.28 19.24 29.10
C SER A 229 3.13 19.62 30.60
N SER A 230 2.97 20.91 30.91
CA SER A 230 2.73 21.39 32.28
C SER A 230 1.31 21.02 32.75
N ASP A 231 0.33 21.15 31.85
CA ASP A 231 -1.06 20.74 32.09
C ASP A 231 -1.19 19.22 32.21
N LYS A 232 -0.37 18.45 31.49
CA LYS A 232 -0.27 16.98 31.62
C LYS A 232 0.23 16.60 33.00
N LYS A 233 1.14 17.36 33.61
CA LYS A 233 1.62 17.08 34.98
C LYS A 233 0.52 17.34 36.01
N ALA A 234 -0.14 18.50 35.95
CA ALA A 234 -1.25 18.84 36.85
C ALA A 234 -2.51 17.96 36.63
N ALA A 235 -2.81 17.59 35.38
CA ALA A 235 -3.90 16.68 35.04
C ALA A 235 -3.57 15.23 35.38
N LYS A 236 -2.29 14.82 35.32
CA LYS A 236 -1.82 13.51 35.81
C LYS A 236 -1.87 13.44 37.33
N GLU A 237 -1.55 14.53 38.04
CA GLU A 237 -1.72 14.68 39.49
C GLU A 237 -3.21 14.53 39.87
N ARG A 238 -4.09 15.31 39.23
CA ARG A 238 -5.55 15.25 39.45
C ARG A 238 -6.16 13.90 39.06
N LYS A 239 -5.73 13.28 37.95
CA LYS A 239 -6.12 11.90 37.59
C LYS A 239 -5.59 10.88 38.58
N ARG A 240 -4.41 11.08 39.17
CA ARG A 240 -3.85 10.18 40.19
C ARG A 240 -4.64 10.28 41.50
N GLU A 241 -5.05 11.47 41.91
CA GLU A 241 -5.92 11.66 43.06
C GLU A 241 -7.34 11.13 42.84
N LEU A 242 -7.91 11.41 41.66
CA LEU A 242 -9.22 10.87 41.27
C LEU A 242 -9.19 9.35 41.16
N ARG A 243 -8.11 8.76 40.63
CA ARG A 243 -7.91 7.30 40.63
C ARG A 243 -7.70 6.76 42.03
N LYS A 244 -7.04 7.47 42.95
CA LYS A 244 -6.95 7.06 44.36
C LYS A 244 -8.33 7.07 45.01
N LYS A 245 -9.17 8.10 44.78
CA LYS A 245 -10.56 8.16 45.26
C LYS A 245 -11.44 7.05 44.67
N ILE A 246 -11.43 6.90 43.34
CA ILE A 246 -12.17 5.84 42.63
C ILE A 246 -11.67 4.45 43.04
N ARG A 247 -10.37 4.26 43.29
CA ARG A 247 -9.82 2.97 43.74
C ARG A 247 -10.24 2.69 45.19
N LYS A 248 -10.33 3.70 46.05
CA LYS A 248 -10.89 3.60 47.41
C LYS A 248 -12.38 3.24 47.37
N GLU A 249 -13.16 3.87 46.48
CA GLU A 249 -14.58 3.56 46.24
C GLU A 249 -14.80 2.19 45.58
N LYS A 250 -13.89 1.74 44.71
CA LYS A 250 -13.95 0.42 44.06
C LYS A 250 -13.48 -0.72 44.97
N THR A 251 -12.58 -0.50 45.93
CA THR A 251 -12.35 -1.48 47.01
C THR A 251 -13.56 -1.65 47.92
N LEU A 252 -14.49 -0.68 47.93
CA LEU A 252 -15.75 -0.73 48.67
C LEU A 252 -16.91 -1.39 47.90
N LYS A 253 -16.79 -1.58 46.58
CA LYS A 253 -17.81 -2.20 45.72
C LYS A 253 -17.15 -3.25 44.83
N GLY A 254 -17.04 -4.47 45.35
CA GLY A 254 -16.35 -5.58 44.70
C GLY A 254 -16.87 -5.90 43.29
N THR A 255 -15.98 -5.86 42.31
CA THR A 255 -16.14 -6.57 41.03
C THR A 255 -14.74 -7.03 40.59
N PRO A 256 -14.46 -8.36 40.56
CA PRO A 256 -13.14 -8.84 40.18
C PRO A 256 -12.90 -8.60 38.69
N LYS A 257 -11.71 -8.10 38.36
CA LYS A 257 -11.19 -8.15 36.98
C LYS A 257 -10.93 -9.60 36.63
N ASN A 258 -11.80 -10.20 35.82
CA ASN A 258 -11.66 -11.58 35.39
C ASN A 258 -10.68 -11.65 34.20
N THR A 259 -9.38 -11.81 34.48
CA THR A 259 -8.46 -12.39 33.50
C THR A 259 -8.79 -13.89 33.45
N LEU A 260 -9.62 -14.28 32.49
CA LEU A 260 -10.01 -15.67 32.26
C LEU A 260 -8.74 -16.50 32.00
N ALA A 261 -8.41 -17.44 32.89
CA ALA A 261 -7.07 -18.05 32.95
C ALA A 261 -6.71 -18.89 31.72
N ASN A 262 -7.69 -19.26 30.90
CA ASN A 262 -7.50 -20.07 29.70
C ASN A 262 -7.74 -19.29 28.39
N ALA A 263 -7.90 -17.97 28.43
CA ALA A 263 -7.96 -17.15 27.22
C ALA A 263 -6.67 -17.32 26.38
N GLY A 264 -6.82 -17.71 25.11
CA GLY A 264 -5.71 -17.88 24.16
C GLY A 264 -4.91 -19.19 24.27
N LYS A 265 -5.15 -20.05 25.25
CA LYS A 265 -4.49 -21.38 25.33
C LYS A 265 -5.05 -22.35 24.27
N PRO A 266 -4.31 -23.39 23.85
CA PRO A 266 -4.86 -24.49 23.05
C PRO A 266 -6.03 -25.18 23.77
N TRP A 267 -6.98 -25.77 23.03
CA TRP A 267 -8.07 -26.56 23.61
C TRP A 267 -7.59 -27.99 23.89
N SER A 268 -7.85 -28.49 25.09
CA SER A 268 -7.58 -29.88 25.45
C SER A 268 -8.73 -30.80 25.01
N GLY A 269 -8.49 -32.12 24.95
CA GLY A 269 -9.56 -33.09 24.72
C GLY A 269 -10.68 -33.01 25.76
N GLU A 270 -10.33 -32.72 27.01
CA GLU A 270 -11.27 -32.50 28.11
C GLU A 270 -12.09 -31.21 27.93
N ASP A 271 -11.46 -30.12 27.48
CA ASP A 271 -12.16 -28.86 27.19
C ASP A 271 -13.23 -29.06 26.10
N HIS A 272 -12.93 -29.87 25.08
CA HIS A 272 -13.87 -30.20 24.01
C HIS A 272 -15.06 -31.01 24.53
N GLN A 273 -14.82 -32.02 25.37
CA GLN A 273 -15.89 -32.81 25.97
C GLN A 273 -16.79 -31.96 26.86
N ARG A 274 -16.19 -31.12 27.72
CA ARG A 274 -16.93 -30.23 28.62
C ARG A 274 -17.73 -29.16 27.87
N LEU A 275 -17.19 -28.62 26.78
CA LEU A 275 -17.92 -27.70 25.90
C LEU A 275 -19.18 -28.36 25.32
N LEU A 276 -19.05 -29.57 24.77
CA LEU A 276 -20.17 -30.27 24.14
C LEU A 276 -21.23 -30.68 25.15
N MET A 277 -20.83 -31.20 26.32
CA MET A 277 -21.76 -31.51 27.40
C MET A 277 -22.51 -30.26 27.88
N ALA A 278 -21.79 -29.15 28.10
CA ALA A 278 -22.40 -27.91 28.54
C ALA A 278 -23.38 -27.34 27.49
N HIS A 279 -23.10 -27.52 26.19
CA HIS A 279 -24.02 -27.15 25.11
C HIS A 279 -25.25 -28.07 25.04
N GLU A 280 -25.08 -29.38 25.25
CA GLU A 280 -26.19 -30.34 25.30
C GLU A 280 -27.12 -30.11 26.49
N GLU A 281 -26.57 -29.64 27.61
CA GLU A 281 -27.31 -29.10 28.77
C GLU A 281 -28.01 -27.76 28.49
N LYS A 282 -27.89 -27.23 27.25
CA LYS A 282 -28.45 -25.95 26.80
C LYS A 282 -27.96 -24.73 27.58
N LYS A 283 -26.78 -24.82 28.22
CA LYS A 283 -26.17 -23.67 28.90
C LYS A 283 -25.91 -22.54 27.92
N LYS A 284 -25.99 -21.31 28.41
CA LYS A 284 -25.75 -20.11 27.61
C LYS A 284 -24.25 -19.93 27.37
N VAL A 285 -23.90 -19.31 26.24
CA VAL A 285 -22.49 -19.08 25.86
C VAL A 285 -21.68 -18.43 26.98
N TYR A 286 -22.24 -17.47 27.73
CA TYR A 286 -21.52 -16.83 28.84
C TYR A 286 -21.28 -17.79 30.03
N GLU A 287 -22.17 -18.74 30.27
CA GLU A 287 -22.06 -19.71 31.37
C GLU A 287 -20.94 -20.71 31.07
N ILE A 288 -20.91 -21.19 29.82
CA ILE A 288 -19.85 -22.05 29.30
C ILE A 288 -18.50 -21.31 29.32
N ALA A 289 -18.49 -20.02 28.95
CA ALA A 289 -17.30 -19.17 28.97
C ALA A 289 -16.72 -19.02 30.38
N VAL A 290 -17.57 -18.82 31.39
CA VAL A 290 -17.16 -18.78 32.80
C VAL A 290 -16.63 -20.14 33.25
N GLU A 291 -17.33 -21.23 32.91
CA GLU A 291 -16.97 -22.59 33.34
C GLU A 291 -15.61 -23.04 32.79
N LEU A 292 -15.36 -22.79 31.50
CA LEU A 292 -14.10 -23.15 30.83
C LEU A 292 -13.01 -22.08 30.99
N GLN A 293 -13.35 -20.95 31.59
CA GLN A 293 -12.50 -19.76 31.70
C GLN A 293 -11.95 -19.33 30.33
N ARG A 294 -12.82 -19.31 29.32
CA ARG A 294 -12.55 -18.91 27.93
C ARG A 294 -13.43 -17.72 27.57
N SER A 295 -13.08 -16.97 26.52
CA SER A 295 -13.98 -15.93 26.02
C SER A 295 -15.22 -16.55 25.39
N ASP A 296 -16.34 -15.83 25.48
CA ASP A 296 -17.59 -16.08 24.76
C ASP A 296 -17.36 -16.32 23.25
N ILE A 297 -16.53 -15.49 22.62
CA ILE A 297 -16.15 -15.63 21.20
C ILE A 297 -15.48 -16.99 20.94
N ALA A 298 -14.61 -17.45 21.84
CA ALA A 298 -13.92 -18.73 21.69
C ALA A 298 -14.86 -19.92 21.87
N ILE A 299 -15.87 -19.80 22.74
CA ILE A 299 -16.93 -20.79 22.92
C ILE A 299 -17.77 -20.90 21.63
N SER A 300 -18.27 -19.78 21.12
CA SER A 300 -19.13 -19.75 19.93
C SER A 300 -18.44 -20.31 18.69
N ALA A 301 -17.22 -19.83 18.40
CA ALA A 301 -16.45 -20.33 17.26
C ALA A 301 -16.17 -21.83 17.36
N ARG A 302 -16.04 -22.37 18.58
CA ARG A 302 -15.79 -23.80 18.78
C ARG A 302 -17.04 -24.64 18.61
N LEU A 303 -18.21 -24.17 19.03
CA LEU A 303 -19.49 -24.84 18.79
C LEU A 303 -19.83 -24.90 17.30
N GLU A 304 -19.58 -23.82 16.56
CA GLU A 304 -19.80 -23.76 15.11
C GLU A 304 -18.94 -24.78 14.36
N LEU A 305 -17.68 -24.99 14.78
CA LEU A 305 -16.81 -26.04 14.22
C LEU A 305 -17.35 -27.47 14.44
N TYR A 306 -18.14 -27.69 15.48
CA TYR A 306 -18.84 -28.95 15.73
C TYR A 306 -20.24 -29.01 15.10
N GLY A 307 -20.61 -28.03 14.27
CA GLY A 307 -21.94 -27.95 13.67
C GLY A 307 -23.06 -27.66 14.67
N ARG A 308 -22.74 -27.03 15.82
CA ARG A 308 -23.70 -26.67 16.87
C ARG A 308 -23.97 -25.17 16.88
N THR A 309 -25.24 -24.78 16.99
CA THR A 309 -25.63 -23.37 17.08
C THR A 309 -25.41 -22.83 18.50
N PRO A 310 -24.64 -21.75 18.69
CA PRO A 310 -24.42 -21.17 20.02
C PRO A 310 -25.72 -20.61 20.63
N ASN A 311 -25.99 -20.94 21.89
CA ASN A 311 -27.14 -20.38 22.62
C ASN A 311 -26.75 -19.11 23.37
N TYR A 312 -27.16 -17.95 22.86
CA TYR A 312 -26.89 -16.66 23.48
C TYR A 312 -27.97 -16.20 24.46
N TYR A 313 -29.16 -16.81 24.43
CA TYR A 313 -30.37 -16.30 25.08
C TYR A 313 -30.87 -17.17 26.22
#